data_AF-A0A498EHS2-F1
#
_entry.id   AF-A0A498EHS2-F1
#
_cell.length_a   1.000
_cell.length_b   1.000
_cell.length_c   1.000
_cell.angle_alpha   90.00
_cell.angle_beta   90.00
_cell.angle_gamma   90.00
#
_symmetry.space_group_name_H-M   'P 1'
#
loop_
_entity.id
_entity.type
_entity.pdbx_description
1 polymer ?
#
loop_
_entity_poly.entity_id
_entity_poly.type
_entity_poly.pdbx_seq_one_letter_code
_entity_poly.pdbx_strand_id
1 'polypeptide(L)'
;MEAAEQDFEEIVDEDLGNDLLLYFTLVHSTIERYSNNILWSRFNSEEYQPEEDTTEILENLNDDREYLSQSTRENLLFTEGVIDPGLKSQMAETRRTRNSLVHDPHERVTLSSIEDVASKVDIAWRAATAMNQKWTDELRRGDAEVIE
;
A
#
# COMPACT_ATOMS: atom_id res chain seq x y z
N MET A 1 -41.45 -6.16 29.55
CA MET A 1 -40.13 -5.55 29.32
C MET A 1 -39.48 -6.39 28.23
N GLU A 2 -39.96 -6.22 27.00
CA GLU A 2 -39.43 -6.88 25.82
C GLU A 2 -38.15 -6.17 25.41
N ALA A 3 -37.07 -6.92 25.33
CA ALA A 3 -35.83 -6.45 24.73
C ALA A 3 -36.12 -6.23 23.24
N ALA A 4 -36.11 -4.98 22.81
CA ALA A 4 -35.98 -4.64 21.41
C ALA A 4 -34.54 -4.97 21.01
N GLU A 5 -34.31 -6.22 20.59
CA GLU A 5 -33.20 -6.54 19.70
C GLU A 5 -33.46 -5.77 18.41
N GLN A 6 -32.88 -4.57 18.32
CA GLN A 6 -32.78 -3.86 17.05
C GLN A 6 -31.85 -4.71 16.18
N ASP A 7 -32.44 -5.51 15.31
CA ASP A 7 -31.79 -6.00 14.10
C ASP A 7 -31.16 -4.78 13.42
N PHE A 8 -29.84 -4.68 13.49
CA PHE A 8 -29.08 -3.82 12.59
C PHE A 8 -29.31 -4.41 11.19
N GLU A 9 -30.33 -3.90 10.51
CA GLU A 9 -30.50 -4.11 9.07
C GLU A 9 -29.16 -3.75 8.43
N GLU A 10 -28.49 -4.76 7.91
CA GLU A 10 -27.26 -4.62 7.14
C GLU A 10 -27.60 -3.71 5.95
N ILE A 11 -27.20 -2.44 6.05
CA ILE A 11 -27.44 -1.46 4.99
C ILE A 11 -26.51 -1.85 3.84
N VAL A 12 -27.06 -2.64 2.93
CA VAL A 12 -26.49 -2.95 1.63
C VAL A 12 -26.51 -1.68 0.78
N ASP A 13 -25.40 -0.96 0.76
CA ASP A 13 -25.19 0.19 -0.13
C ASP A 13 -24.16 -0.19 -1.20
N GLU A 14 -24.66 -0.59 -2.37
CA GLU A 14 -23.82 -0.97 -3.51
C GLU A 14 -22.94 0.18 -4.02
N ASP A 15 -23.41 1.43 -3.89
CA ASP A 15 -22.65 2.61 -4.30
C ASP A 15 -21.45 2.83 -3.38
N LEU A 16 -21.67 2.71 -2.06
CA LEU A 16 -20.59 2.75 -1.07
C LEU A 16 -19.53 1.66 -1.30
N GLY A 17 -19.97 0.44 -1.63
CA GLY A 17 -19.07 -0.67 -1.94
C GLY A 17 -18.17 -0.41 -3.15
N ASN A 18 -18.74 0.19 -4.21
CA ASN A 18 -17.98 0.59 -5.39
C ASN A 18 -17.00 1.73 -5.11
N ASP A 19 -17.43 2.73 -4.34
CA ASP A 19 -16.58 3.86 -3.94
C ASP A 19 -15.39 3.40 -3.10
N LEU A 20 -15.61 2.45 -2.18
CA LEU A 20 -14.52 1.89 -1.37
C LEU A 20 -13.57 1.05 -2.21
N LEU A 21 -14.07 0.22 -3.12
CA LEU A 21 -13.21 -0.49 -4.05
C LEU A 21 -12.34 0.47 -4.86
N LEU A 22 -12.94 1.54 -5.39
CA LEU A 22 -12.22 2.56 -6.14
C LEU A 22 -11.15 3.23 -5.27
N TYR A 23 -11.52 3.66 -4.06
CA TYR A 23 -10.62 4.26 -3.10
C TYR A 23 -9.41 3.35 -2.80
N PHE A 24 -9.66 2.11 -2.38
CA PHE A 24 -8.58 1.17 -2.04
C PHE A 24 -7.72 0.82 -3.25
N THR A 25 -8.30 0.78 -4.45
CA THR A 25 -7.53 0.58 -5.70
C THR A 25 -6.58 1.75 -5.95
N LEU A 26 -7.07 3.00 -5.85
CA LEU A 26 -6.24 4.20 -6.05
C LEU A 26 -5.13 4.34 -5.00
N VAL A 27 -5.45 4.10 -3.73
CA VAL A 27 -4.47 4.12 -2.64
C VAL A 27 -3.42 3.04 -2.87
N HIS A 28 -3.85 1.81 -3.19
CA HIS A 28 -2.92 0.72 -3.45
C HIS A 28 -1.96 1.03 -4.60
N SER A 29 -2.47 1.48 -5.74
CA SER A 29 -1.61 1.87 -6.88
C SER A 29 -0.68 3.04 -6.56
N THR A 30 -1.11 3.97 -5.69
CA THR A 30 -0.27 5.08 -5.23
C THR A 30 0.89 4.56 -4.36
N ILE A 31 0.59 3.66 -3.42
CA ILE A 31 1.61 3.00 -2.58
C ILE A 31 2.60 2.21 -3.45
N GLU A 32 2.10 1.46 -4.44
CA GLU A 32 2.93 0.69 -5.38
C GLU A 32 3.90 1.60 -6.14
N ARG A 33 3.39 2.71 -6.70
CA ARG A 33 4.20 3.68 -7.44
C ARG A 33 5.32 4.26 -6.57
N TYR A 34 5.02 4.72 -5.35
CA TYR A 34 6.05 5.25 -4.46
C TYR A 34 7.04 4.17 -4.02
N SER A 35 6.58 2.96 -3.76
CA SER A 35 7.44 1.84 -3.41
C SER A 35 8.45 1.56 -4.52
N ASN A 36 7.99 1.51 -5.78
CA ASN A 36 8.85 1.35 -6.95
C ASN A 36 9.86 2.48 -7.08
N ASN A 37 9.41 3.74 -7.01
CA ASN A 37 10.29 4.88 -7.19
C ASN A 37 11.40 4.93 -6.13
N ILE A 38 11.08 4.62 -4.87
CA ILE A 38 12.07 4.60 -3.79
C ILE A 38 13.07 3.47 -4.01
N LEU A 39 12.60 2.24 -4.29
CA LEU A 39 13.48 1.09 -4.54
C LEU A 39 14.39 1.37 -5.74
N TRP A 40 13.83 1.91 -6.82
CA TRP A 40 14.58 2.29 -8.01
C TRP A 40 15.65 3.34 -7.71
N SER A 41 15.31 4.38 -6.95
CA SER A 41 16.27 5.42 -6.54
C SER A 41 17.43 4.85 -5.74
N ARG A 42 17.14 3.90 -4.84
CA ARG A 42 18.16 3.27 -4.00
C ARG A 42 19.06 2.33 -4.77
N PHE A 43 18.48 1.47 -5.60
CA PHE A 43 19.23 0.45 -6.30
C PHE A 43 20.01 0.96 -7.51
N ASN A 44 19.61 2.10 -8.09
CA ASN A 44 20.38 2.77 -9.14
C ASN A 44 21.30 3.88 -8.61
N SER A 45 21.44 4.02 -7.29
CA SER A 45 22.50 4.86 -6.74
C SER A 45 23.85 4.20 -7.03
N GLU A 46 24.84 4.98 -7.46
CA GLU A 46 26.16 4.48 -7.92
C GLU A 46 26.94 3.67 -6.86
N GLU A 47 26.49 3.70 -5.60
CA GLU A 47 27.07 2.96 -4.47
C GLU A 47 26.48 1.55 -4.26
N TYR A 48 25.38 1.20 -4.93
CA TYR A 48 24.75 -0.10 -4.74
C TYR A 48 25.52 -1.21 -5.48
N GLN A 49 26.25 -2.04 -4.74
CA GLN A 49 26.78 -3.31 -5.25
C GLN A 49 25.80 -4.44 -4.91
N PRO A 50 25.02 -4.95 -5.89
CA PRO A 50 24.11 -6.05 -5.63
C PRO A 50 24.87 -7.31 -5.22
N GLU A 51 24.39 -7.99 -4.18
CA GLU A 51 24.70 -9.40 -3.93
C GLU A 51 24.06 -10.25 -5.06
N GLU A 52 24.57 -11.46 -5.32
CA GLU A 52 24.12 -12.30 -6.47
C GLU A 52 22.58 -12.48 -6.51
N ASP A 53 21.91 -12.62 -5.35
CA ASP A 53 20.45 -12.76 -5.23
C ASP A 53 19.66 -11.47 -5.54
N THR A 54 20.28 -10.30 -5.41
CA THR A 54 19.64 -9.00 -5.72
C THR A 54 19.66 -8.66 -7.21
N THR A 55 20.54 -9.28 -8.01
CA THR A 55 20.67 -8.98 -9.44
C THR A 55 19.39 -9.35 -10.21
N GLU A 56 18.78 -10.49 -9.92
CA GLU A 56 17.50 -10.92 -10.50
C GLU A 56 16.34 -9.96 -10.12
N ILE A 57 16.37 -9.42 -8.90
CA ILE A 57 15.39 -8.43 -8.42
C ILE A 57 15.55 -7.10 -9.16
N LEU A 58 16.79 -6.68 -9.43
CA LEU A 58 17.08 -5.46 -10.18
C LEU A 58 16.69 -5.60 -11.66
N GLU A 59 16.94 -6.75 -12.27
CA GLU A 59 16.51 -7.04 -13.64
C GLU A 59 14.98 -6.95 -13.77
N ASN A 60 14.24 -7.47 -12.78
CA ASN A 60 12.79 -7.39 -12.73
C ASN A 60 12.25 -5.98 -12.42
N LEU A 61 13.01 -5.14 -11.73
CA LEU A 61 12.68 -3.71 -11.57
C LEU A 61 12.92 -2.90 -12.85
N ASN A 62 13.84 -3.35 -13.70
CA ASN A 62 14.23 -2.70 -14.97
C ASN A 62 13.34 -3.13 -16.15
N ASP A 63 12.75 -4.32 -16.12
CA ASP A 63 11.86 -4.80 -17.18
C ASP A 63 10.40 -4.40 -16.87
N ASP A 64 9.80 -3.58 -17.75
CA ASP A 64 8.39 -3.17 -17.71
C ASP A 64 7.39 -4.35 -17.65
N ARG A 65 7.87 -5.60 -17.75
CA ARG A 65 7.08 -6.84 -17.82
C ARG A 65 7.07 -7.68 -16.54
N GLU A 66 8.03 -7.54 -15.62
CA GLU A 66 8.07 -8.31 -14.36
C GLU A 66 7.96 -7.42 -13.11
N TYR A 67 6.79 -6.79 -12.96
CA TYR A 67 6.49 -6.02 -11.76
C TYR A 67 6.61 -6.89 -10.49
N LEU A 68 7.59 -6.59 -9.64
CA LEU A 68 7.67 -7.15 -8.29
C LEU A 68 6.31 -7.08 -7.60
N SER A 69 5.90 -8.14 -6.90
CA SER A 69 4.64 -8.06 -6.15
C SER A 69 4.71 -6.95 -5.10
N GLN A 70 3.59 -6.30 -4.79
CA GLN A 70 3.58 -5.28 -3.75
C GLN A 70 4.04 -5.82 -2.38
N SER A 71 3.77 -7.10 -2.09
CA SER A 71 4.30 -7.75 -0.88
C SER A 71 5.82 -7.88 -0.90
N THR A 72 6.41 -8.12 -2.07
CA THR A 72 7.87 -8.16 -2.23
C THR A 72 8.47 -6.79 -1.99
N ARG A 73 7.87 -5.74 -2.56
CA ARG A 73 8.30 -4.34 -2.34
C ARG A 73 8.21 -3.93 -0.87
N GLU A 74 7.11 -4.28 -0.20
CA GLU A 74 6.93 -4.07 1.25
C GLU A 74 8.07 -4.73 2.06
N ASN A 75 8.51 -5.92 1.67
CA ASN A 75 9.61 -6.61 2.34
C ASN A 75 10.95 -5.93 2.06
N LEU A 76 11.24 -5.58 0.80
CA LEU A 76 12.49 -4.92 0.44
C LEU A 76 12.63 -3.57 1.15
N LEU A 77 11.60 -2.70 1.07
CA LEU A 77 11.61 -1.41 1.75
C LEU A 77 11.82 -1.52 3.27
N PHE A 78 11.33 -2.60 3.87
CA PHE A 78 11.51 -2.86 5.30
C PHE A 78 12.93 -3.31 5.61
N THR A 79 13.49 -4.24 4.82
CA THR A 79 14.88 -4.70 4.95
C THR A 79 15.87 -3.55 4.77
N GLU A 80 15.61 -2.66 3.81
CA GLU A 80 16.41 -1.45 3.56
C GLU A 80 16.18 -0.34 4.60
N GLY A 81 15.35 -0.57 5.63
CA GLY A 81 15.08 0.40 6.70
C GLY A 81 14.35 1.66 6.24
N VAL A 82 13.76 1.67 5.03
CA VAL A 82 12.98 2.80 4.52
C VAL A 82 11.67 2.94 5.30
N ILE A 83 11.00 1.81 5.53
CA ILE A 83 9.73 1.74 6.27
C ILE A 83 9.90 0.97 7.58
N ASP A 84 9.12 1.34 8.60
CA ASP A 84 9.08 0.66 9.88
C ASP A 84 8.04 -0.51 9.88
N PRO A 85 8.03 -1.37 10.92
CA PRO A 85 7.07 -2.46 11.00
C PRO A 85 5.60 -2.01 10.97
N GLY A 86 5.30 -0.83 11.49
CA GLY A 86 3.95 -0.27 11.53
C GLY A 86 3.48 0.10 10.14
N LEU A 87 4.27 0.85 9.39
CA LEU A 87 3.96 1.22 8.00
C LEU A 87 3.86 -0.03 7.11
N LYS A 88 4.75 -1.01 7.28
CA LYS A 88 4.66 -2.29 6.57
C LYS A 88 3.32 -3.00 6.86
N SER A 89 2.90 -3.02 8.11
CA SER A 89 1.61 -3.63 8.51
C SER A 89 0.42 -2.89 7.90
N GLN A 90 0.45 -1.56 7.86
CA GLN A 90 -0.61 -0.73 7.25
C GLN A 90 -0.71 -0.95 5.74
N MET A 91 0.43 -1.02 5.03
CA MET A 91 0.47 -1.35 3.60
C MET A 91 -0.13 -2.74 3.33
N ALA A 92 0.25 -3.73 4.14
CA ALA A 92 -0.28 -5.09 4.02
C ALA A 92 -1.80 -5.14 4.28
N GLU A 93 -2.30 -4.42 5.28
CA GLU A 93 -3.74 -4.35 5.57
C GLU A 93 -4.53 -3.64 4.47
N THR A 94 -3.97 -2.58 3.90
CA THR A 94 -4.54 -1.88 2.74
C THR A 94 -4.68 -2.83 1.55
N ARG A 95 -3.62 -3.60 1.26
CA ARG A 95 -3.61 -4.61 0.19
C ARG A 95 -4.60 -5.74 0.45
N ARG A 96 -4.68 -6.26 1.69
CA ARG A 96 -5.67 -7.28 2.05
C ARG A 96 -7.09 -6.78 1.86
N THR A 97 -7.39 -5.59 2.37
CA THR A 97 -8.72 -4.96 2.23
C THR A 97 -9.09 -4.77 0.76
N ARG A 98 -8.17 -4.27 -0.06
CA ARG A 98 -8.39 -4.16 -1.52
C ARG A 98 -8.70 -5.52 -2.14
N ASN A 99 -7.90 -6.54 -1.84
CA ASN A 99 -8.08 -7.88 -2.40
C ASN A 99 -9.42 -8.50 -1.98
N SER A 100 -9.80 -8.32 -0.72
CA SER A 100 -11.11 -8.65 -0.18
C SER A 100 -12.23 -8.06 -1.04
N LEU A 101 -12.23 -6.73 -1.19
CA LEU A 101 -13.22 -6.02 -2.01
C LEU A 101 -13.20 -6.44 -3.48
N VAL A 102 -12.03 -6.74 -4.06
CA VAL A 102 -11.94 -7.20 -5.46
C VAL A 102 -12.57 -8.57 -5.64
N HIS A 103 -12.26 -9.51 -4.75
CA HIS A 103 -12.58 -10.93 -4.93
C HIS A 103 -13.91 -11.35 -4.32
N ASP A 104 -14.41 -10.61 -3.33
CA ASP A 104 -15.70 -10.87 -2.71
C ASP A 104 -16.65 -9.68 -2.91
N PRO A 105 -17.56 -9.75 -3.90
CA PRO A 105 -18.60 -8.75 -4.09
C PRO A 105 -19.53 -8.60 -2.88
N HIS A 106 -19.70 -9.65 -2.06
CA HIS A 106 -20.50 -9.54 -0.84
C HIS A 106 -19.81 -8.65 0.18
N GLU A 107 -18.49 -8.73 0.34
CA GLU A 107 -17.75 -7.82 1.22
C GLU A 107 -17.77 -6.35 0.80
N ARG A 108 -18.12 -6.04 -0.47
CA ARG A 108 -18.40 -4.64 -0.88
C ARG A 108 -19.69 -4.12 -0.27
N VAL A 109 -20.62 -5.03 -0.01
CA VAL A 109 -22.01 -4.79 0.35
C VAL A 109 -22.24 -4.94 1.85
N THR A 110 -21.50 -5.85 2.51
CA THR A 110 -21.64 -6.22 3.92
C THR A 110 -20.61 -5.56 4.83
N LEU A 111 -20.05 -4.42 4.40
CA LEU A 111 -19.02 -3.72 5.15
C LEU A 111 -19.43 -3.54 6.60
N SER A 112 -18.72 -4.28 7.44
CA SER A 112 -19.07 -4.57 8.82
C SER A 112 -19.03 -3.26 9.60
N SER A 113 -20.18 -2.66 9.91
CA SER A 113 -20.26 -1.37 10.62
C SER A 113 -19.52 -0.17 9.98
N ILE A 114 -20.04 1.04 10.20
CA ILE A 114 -19.36 2.29 9.77
C ILE A 114 -17.97 2.42 10.43
N GLU A 115 -17.78 1.85 11.62
CA GLU A 115 -16.54 1.93 12.39
C GLU A 115 -15.40 1.13 11.72
N ASP A 116 -15.67 -0.08 11.20
CA ASP A 116 -14.60 -0.85 10.53
C ASP A 116 -14.23 -0.22 9.18
N VAL A 117 -15.20 0.33 8.46
CA VAL A 117 -14.94 1.08 7.22
C VAL A 117 -14.02 2.27 7.50
N ALA A 118 -14.39 3.10 8.48
CA ALA A 118 -13.61 4.28 8.85
C ALA A 118 -12.18 3.90 9.28
N SER A 119 -12.03 2.83 10.07
CA SER A 119 -10.74 2.31 10.51
C SER A 119 -9.86 1.87 9.33
N LYS A 120 -10.43 1.11 8.38
CA LYS A 120 -9.70 0.64 7.19
C LYS A 120 -9.30 1.79 6.27
N VAL A 121 -10.18 2.78 6.09
CA VAL A 121 -9.90 3.99 5.31
C VAL A 121 -8.77 4.80 5.97
N ASP A 122 -8.80 5.00 7.28
CA ASP A 122 -7.74 5.71 8.01
C ASP A 122 -6.39 4.99 7.90
N ILE A 123 -6.35 3.66 8.02
CA ILE A 123 -5.13 2.86 7.81
C ILE A 123 -4.56 3.07 6.40
N ALA A 124 -5.41 2.99 5.37
CA ALA A 124 -5.00 3.18 3.98
C ALA A 124 -4.48 4.59 3.71
N TRP A 125 -5.18 5.60 4.23
CA TRP A 125 -4.79 7.00 4.12
C TRP A 125 -3.42 7.26 4.77
N ARG A 126 -3.20 6.74 5.98
CA ARG A 126 -1.91 6.84 6.69
C ARG A 126 -0.79 6.19 5.91
N ALA A 127 -1.01 4.98 5.38
CA ALA A 127 -0.01 4.28 4.57
C ALA A 127 0.38 5.10 3.33
N ALA A 128 -0.60 5.61 2.58
CA ALA A 128 -0.34 6.41 1.38
C ALA A 128 0.39 7.73 1.71
N THR A 129 -0.03 8.41 2.78
CA THR A 129 0.59 9.67 3.23
C THR A 129 2.03 9.45 3.67
N ALA A 130 2.29 8.40 4.45
CA ALA A 130 3.63 8.06 4.89
C ALA A 130 4.54 7.69 3.70
N MET A 131 4.04 6.92 2.73
CA MET A 131 4.80 6.59 1.52
C MET A 131 5.10 7.81 0.65
N ASN A 132 4.14 8.73 0.52
CA ASN A 132 4.39 10.01 -0.17
C ASN A 132 5.48 10.83 0.54
N GLN A 133 5.48 10.85 1.88
CA GLN A 133 6.53 11.51 2.65
C GLN A 133 7.88 10.85 2.43
N LYS A 134 7.96 9.51 2.49
CA LYS A 134 9.21 8.76 2.21
C LYS A 134 9.76 9.06 0.83
N TRP A 135 8.91 9.08 -0.19
CA TRP A 135 9.30 9.45 -1.54
C TRP A 135 9.80 10.90 -1.64
N THR A 136 9.12 11.83 -0.97
CA THR A 136 9.54 13.24 -0.92
C THR A 136 10.91 13.40 -0.24
N ASP A 137 11.14 12.66 0.84
CA ASP A 137 12.42 12.67 1.55
C ASP A 137 13.55 12.06 0.70
N GLU A 138 13.22 11.04 -0.10
CA GLU A 138 14.17 10.42 -1.04
C GLU A 138 14.59 11.39 -2.15
N LEU A 139 13.64 12.10 -2.76
CA LEU A 139 13.93 13.13 -3.77
C LEU A 139 14.86 14.22 -3.23
N ARG A 140 14.62 14.66 -1.98
CA ARG A 140 15.46 15.68 -1.34
C ARG A 140 16.89 15.21 -1.07
N ARG A 141 17.11 13.91 -0.88
CA ARG A 141 18.45 13.34 -0.72
C ARG A 141 19.20 13.37 -2.05
N GLY A 142 18.55 12.93 -3.12
CA GLY A 142 19.12 12.98 -4.47
C GLY A 142 19.49 14.40 -4.92
N ASP A 143 18.66 15.41 -4.61
CA ASP A 143 18.97 16.80 -4.93
C ASP A 143 20.15 17.38 -4.13
N ALA A 144 20.41 16.87 -2.92
CA ALA A 144 21.52 17.31 -2.07
C ALA A 144 22.88 16.76 -2.56
N GLU A 145 22.90 15.55 -3.12
CA GLU A 145 24.11 14.89 -3.65
C GLU A 145 24.62 15.51 -4.96
N VAL A 146 23.79 16.28 -5.68
CA VAL A 146 24.17 16.94 -6.95
C VAL A 146 24.92 18.28 -6.73
N ILE A 147 24.98 18.79 -5.51
CA ILE A 147 25.54 20.13 -5.19
C ILE A 147 26.97 20.09 -4.59
N GLU A 148 27.55 18.91 -4.32
CA GLU A 148 28.93 18.79 -3.82
C GLU A 148 30.01 18.68 -4.91
#